data_AF-A0A525JMW1-F1
#
_entry.id   AF-A0A525JMW1-F1
#
_cell.length_a   1.000
_cell.length_b   1.000
_cell.length_c   1.000
_cell.angle_alpha   90.00
_cell.angle_beta   90.00
_cell.angle_gamma   90.00
#
_symmetry.space_group_name_H-M   'P 1'
#
loop_
_entity.id
_entity.type
_entity.pdbx_description
1 polymer ?
#
loop_
_entity_poly.entity_id
_entity_poly.type
_entity_poly.pdbx_seq_one_letter_code
_entity_poly.pdbx_strand_id
1 'polypeptide(L)'
;EGGVLYGFLQADGPTNGLNFANLYFDLDPANNNGSDLGFEIGNNDAFIPGVSGSVSPLAGMTYALGTDSFEFSISNSYFTTAIPGLDYYPGHDLAAPGGEVTLRLSQSFGYSVAGGDSYGPDRLGSVTLEGAAVPEPASWSMMILGFLGAGATLRSARRKAPLAV
;
A
#
# COMPACT_ATOMS: atom_id res chain seq x y z
N GLU A 1 -9.73 -4.44 -5.93
CA GLU A 1 -9.00 -5.56 -5.29
C GLU A 1 -7.54 -5.20 -5.29
N GLY A 2 -6.98 -5.06 -4.09
CA GLY A 2 -5.66 -4.45 -3.86
C GLY A 2 -4.55 -5.48 -3.98
N GLY A 3 -3.40 -5.05 -4.50
CA GLY A 3 -2.19 -5.86 -4.49
C GLY A 3 -1.72 -6.18 -3.07
N VAL A 4 -0.62 -6.92 -2.98
CA VAL A 4 0.02 -7.28 -1.71
C VAL A 4 1.47 -6.82 -1.76
N LEU A 5 1.90 -6.13 -0.71
CA LEU A 5 3.30 -5.83 -0.48
C LEU A 5 3.96 -7.04 0.17
N TYR A 6 4.97 -7.58 -0.50
CA TYR A 6 5.84 -8.62 0.04
C TYR A 6 7.18 -8.03 0.43
N GLY A 7 7.76 -8.50 1.52
CA GLY A 7 9.10 -8.12 1.92
C GLY A 7 9.83 -9.23 2.65
N PHE A 8 11.14 -9.25 2.47
CA PHE A 8 12.08 -10.12 3.15
C PHE A 8 13.22 -9.27 3.72
N LEU A 9 13.45 -9.37 5.02
CA LEU A 9 14.60 -8.74 5.66
C LEU A 9 15.45 -9.82 6.33
N GLN A 10 16.76 -9.67 6.19
CA GLN A 10 17.76 -10.54 6.78
C GLN A 10 18.76 -9.69 7.55
N ALA A 11 19.09 -10.11 8.76
CA ALA A 11 20.12 -9.47 9.56
C ALA A 11 21.50 -9.73 8.97
N ASP A 12 22.35 -8.70 8.97
CA ASP A 12 23.73 -8.75 8.48
C ASP A 12 24.74 -9.19 9.58
N GLY A 13 24.26 -9.48 10.80
CA GLY A 13 25.11 -9.82 11.94
C GLY A 13 24.37 -10.57 13.05
N PRO A 14 25.07 -10.98 14.13
CA PRO A 14 24.47 -11.75 15.22
C PRO A 14 23.32 -10.97 15.85
N THR A 15 22.16 -11.62 15.91
CA THR A 15 20.89 -10.97 16.21
C THR A 15 20.57 -10.87 17.71
N ASN A 16 21.35 -11.47 18.60
CA ASN A 16 21.12 -11.51 20.06
C ASN A 16 19.66 -11.84 20.46
N GLY A 17 18.89 -12.51 19.59
CA GLY A 17 17.47 -12.79 19.80
C GLY A 17 16.52 -11.60 19.62
N LEU A 18 16.99 -10.45 19.12
CA LEU A 18 16.23 -9.22 18.89
C LEU A 18 15.73 -9.13 17.45
N ASN A 19 15.15 -10.23 16.99
CA ASN A 19 14.77 -10.48 15.60
C ASN A 19 13.48 -9.75 15.21
N PHE A 20 13.51 -8.42 15.18
CA PHE A 20 12.48 -7.62 14.49
C PHE A 20 11.15 -7.50 15.27
N ALA A 21 10.82 -6.30 15.76
CA ALA A 21 9.55 -6.06 16.45
C ALA A 21 8.50 -5.47 15.49
N ASN A 22 8.84 -4.39 14.79
CA ASN A 22 7.85 -3.57 14.08
C ASN A 22 8.35 -3.08 12.72
N LEU A 23 7.43 -3.01 11.74
CA LEU A 23 7.57 -2.29 10.48
C LEU A 23 6.91 -0.94 10.57
N TYR A 24 7.50 0.08 9.94
CA TYR A 24 6.97 1.43 9.95
C TYR A 24 6.97 1.99 8.55
N PHE A 25 5.81 2.45 8.12
CA PHE A 25 5.57 2.96 6.80
C PHE A 25 5.22 4.44 6.88
N ASP A 26 5.86 5.20 6.02
CA ASP A 26 5.49 6.55 5.64
C ASP A 26 4.61 6.45 4.39
N LEU A 27 3.36 6.88 4.52
CA LEU A 27 2.31 6.78 3.52
C LEU A 27 2.23 8.03 2.63
N ASP A 28 2.91 9.11 3.04
CA ASP A 28 2.93 10.39 2.36
C ASP A 28 4.35 11.00 2.26
N PRO A 29 5.35 10.29 1.67
CA PRO A 29 6.76 10.66 1.77
C PRO A 29 7.16 12.05 1.26
N ALA A 30 6.28 12.70 0.50
CA ALA A 30 6.43 14.08 0.09
C ALA A 30 6.31 15.08 1.25
N ASN A 31 5.58 14.73 2.31
CA ASN A 31 5.32 15.57 3.47
C ASN A 31 6.37 15.42 4.59
N ASN A 32 7.16 14.33 4.55
CA ASN A 32 8.32 14.06 5.43
C ASN A 32 8.06 14.31 6.93
N ASN A 33 6.88 13.91 7.41
CA ASN A 33 6.40 14.10 8.77
C ASN A 33 6.73 12.93 9.72
N GLY A 34 7.19 11.78 9.19
CA GLY A 34 7.52 10.61 9.98
C GLY A 34 7.01 9.32 9.34
N SER A 35 6.67 8.35 10.18
CA SER A 35 5.94 7.15 9.77
C SER A 35 4.50 7.27 10.27
N ASP A 36 3.56 6.97 9.40
CA ASP A 36 2.12 7.11 9.67
C ASP A 36 1.51 5.78 10.13
N LEU A 37 2.05 4.64 9.68
CA LEU A 37 1.48 3.32 9.94
C LEU A 37 2.53 2.32 10.38
N GLY A 38 2.27 1.64 11.48
CA GLY A 38 3.09 0.58 12.04
C GLY A 38 2.44 -0.79 11.95
N PHE A 39 3.27 -1.83 11.79
CA PHE A 39 2.84 -3.23 11.90
C PHE A 39 3.77 -3.99 12.83
N GLU A 40 3.24 -4.71 13.81
CA GLU A 40 4.03 -5.57 14.71
C GLU A 40 4.19 -6.97 14.10
N ILE A 41 5.44 -7.33 13.83
CA ILE A 41 5.82 -8.67 13.39
C ILE A 41 5.77 -9.59 14.60
N GLY A 42 5.05 -10.71 14.49
CA GLY A 42 4.81 -11.62 15.61
C GLY A 42 3.36 -11.65 16.07
N ASN A 43 2.64 -10.53 15.99
CA ASN A 43 1.26 -10.45 16.50
C ASN A 43 0.20 -10.15 15.42
N ASN A 44 0.61 -9.81 14.19
CA ASN A 44 -0.29 -9.36 13.12
C ASN A 44 -1.12 -8.12 13.51
N ASP A 45 -0.49 -7.24 14.29
CA ASP A 45 -1.10 -5.99 14.74
C ASP A 45 -0.74 -4.88 13.77
N ALA A 46 -1.70 -3.99 13.50
CA ALA A 46 -1.37 -2.64 13.05
C ALA A 46 -1.59 -1.63 14.17
N PHE A 47 -0.85 -0.53 14.11
CA PHE A 47 -0.95 0.59 15.04
C PHE A 47 -0.54 1.90 14.35
N ILE A 48 -0.94 3.03 14.93
CA ILE A 48 -0.50 4.34 14.47
C ILE A 48 0.60 4.83 15.42
N PRO A 49 1.83 5.11 14.94
CA PRO A 49 2.92 5.56 15.80
C PRO A 49 2.54 6.77 16.65
N GLY A 50 2.80 6.70 17.95
CA GLY A 50 2.46 7.78 18.90
C GLY A 50 0.98 7.84 19.31
N VAL A 51 0.13 6.97 18.78
CA VAL A 51 -1.28 6.83 19.20
C VAL A 51 -1.44 5.54 20.00
N SER A 52 -2.22 5.60 21.09
CA SER A 52 -2.47 4.44 21.93
C SER A 52 -3.42 3.47 21.24
N GLY A 53 -3.03 2.19 21.18
CA GLY A 53 -3.88 1.10 20.69
C GLY A 53 -3.30 0.39 19.47
N SER A 54 -3.81 -0.81 19.22
CA SER A 54 -3.54 -1.61 18.03
C SER A 54 -4.80 -2.34 17.59
N VAL A 55 -4.82 -2.81 16.34
CA VAL A 55 -5.87 -3.68 15.81
C VAL A 55 -5.25 -5.00 15.41
N SER A 56 -5.83 -6.09 15.94
CA SER A 56 -5.43 -7.45 15.57
C SER A 56 -6.57 -8.47 15.74
N PRO A 57 -6.47 -9.63 15.07
CA PRO A 57 -5.50 -9.95 14.02
C PRO A 57 -5.89 -9.33 12.67
N LEU A 58 -4.92 -8.83 11.91
CA LEU A 58 -5.16 -8.41 10.53
C LEU A 58 -5.19 -9.60 9.57
N ALA A 59 -6.36 -9.86 8.97
CA ALA A 59 -6.54 -10.96 8.03
C ALA A 59 -5.70 -10.83 6.74
N GLY A 60 -5.36 -9.60 6.34
CA GLY A 60 -4.53 -9.30 5.18
C GLY A 60 -3.04 -9.19 5.48
N MET A 61 -2.59 -9.64 6.65
CA MET A 61 -1.18 -9.65 7.06
C MET A 61 -0.75 -11.07 7.41
N THR A 62 0.40 -11.48 6.90
CA THR A 62 1.08 -12.71 7.32
C THR A 62 2.56 -12.45 7.50
N TYR A 63 3.21 -13.23 8.35
CA TYR A 63 4.66 -13.23 8.48
C TYR A 63 5.19 -14.65 8.70
N ALA A 64 6.49 -14.83 8.43
CA ALA A 64 7.25 -16.02 8.77
C ALA A 64 8.59 -15.60 9.37
N LEU A 65 8.94 -16.17 10.53
CA LEU A 65 10.20 -15.92 11.20
C LEU A 65 11.22 -17.01 10.88
N GLY A 66 12.40 -16.60 10.48
CA GLY A 66 13.61 -17.41 10.43
C GLY A 66 14.53 -17.12 11.62
N THR A 67 15.68 -17.79 11.65
CA THR A 67 16.68 -17.57 12.72
C THR A 67 17.24 -16.15 12.70
N ASP A 68 17.52 -15.61 11.50
CA ASP A 68 18.11 -14.28 11.30
C ASP A 68 17.38 -13.48 10.22
N SER A 69 16.14 -13.85 9.91
CA SER A 69 15.35 -13.23 8.85
C SER A 69 13.87 -13.24 9.18
N PHE A 70 13.09 -12.40 8.52
CA PHE A 70 11.65 -12.56 8.47
C PHE A 70 11.13 -12.19 7.09
N GLU A 71 10.03 -12.84 6.73
CA GLU A 71 9.24 -12.52 5.55
C GLU A 71 7.87 -12.03 6.00
N PHE A 72 7.29 -11.09 5.26
CA PHE A 72 5.94 -10.62 5.49
C PHE A 72 5.17 -10.43 4.18
N SER A 73 3.85 -10.48 4.30
CA SER A 73 2.93 -10.01 3.27
C SER A 73 1.87 -9.11 3.91
N ILE A 74 1.59 -7.96 3.30
CA ILE A 74 0.63 -6.96 3.78
C ILE A 74 -0.26 -6.52 2.61
N SER A 75 -1.57 -6.62 2.78
CA SER A 75 -2.54 -6.14 1.78
C SER A 75 -2.39 -4.63 1.55
N ASN A 76 -2.32 -4.21 0.28
CA ASN A 76 -2.20 -2.79 -0.08
C ASN A 76 -3.40 -1.95 0.38
N SER A 77 -4.53 -2.60 0.69
CA SER A 77 -5.70 -1.92 1.27
C SER A 77 -5.38 -1.21 2.59
N TYR A 78 -4.43 -1.73 3.37
CA TYR A 78 -4.07 -1.13 4.66
C TYR A 78 -3.28 0.17 4.54
N PHE A 79 -2.68 0.44 3.38
CA PHE A 79 -2.00 1.70 3.12
C PHE A 79 -2.92 2.76 2.51
N THR A 80 -4.00 2.34 1.85
CA THR A 80 -4.87 3.20 1.03
C THR A 80 -6.25 3.43 1.64
N THR A 81 -6.63 2.67 2.66
CA THR A 81 -7.92 2.78 3.35
C THR A 81 -7.70 2.63 4.85
N ALA A 82 -8.45 3.41 5.64
CA ALA A 82 -8.37 3.35 7.08
C ALA A 82 -8.70 1.93 7.58
N ILE A 83 -7.78 1.36 8.36
CA ILE A 83 -7.97 0.10 9.07
C ILE A 83 -9.04 0.30 10.15
N PRO A 84 -10.17 -0.43 10.09
CA PRO A 84 -11.23 -0.30 11.10
C PRO A 84 -10.72 -0.63 12.51
N GLY A 85 -11.04 0.24 13.47
CA GLY A 85 -10.65 0.08 14.88
C GLY A 85 -9.34 0.77 15.26
N LEU A 86 -8.58 1.31 14.31
CA LEU A 86 -7.46 2.21 14.61
C LEU A 86 -7.94 3.64 14.78
N ASP A 87 -7.39 4.30 15.80
CA ASP A 87 -7.49 5.74 15.97
C ASP A 87 -6.35 6.43 15.21
N TYR A 88 -6.71 7.42 14.40
CA TYR A 88 -5.77 8.21 13.60
C TYR A 88 -5.67 9.62 14.18
N TYR A 89 -4.48 10.22 14.12
CA TYR A 89 -4.32 11.62 14.48
C TYR A 89 -5.00 12.55 13.44
N PRO A 90 -5.41 13.77 13.83
CA PRO A 90 -5.97 14.73 12.89
C PRO A 90 -5.01 15.03 11.74
N GLY A 91 -5.50 14.95 10.51
CA GLY A 91 -4.69 15.19 9.31
C GLY A 91 -3.78 14.04 8.92
N HIS A 92 -4.01 12.83 9.44
CA HIS A 92 -3.36 11.62 8.93
C HIS A 92 -3.76 11.37 7.48
N ASP A 93 -2.76 11.34 6.60
CA ASP A 93 -2.94 11.05 5.18
C ASP A 93 -2.63 9.58 4.90
N LEU A 94 -3.57 8.92 4.23
CA LEU A 94 -3.35 7.58 3.69
C LEU A 94 -2.72 7.69 2.30
N ALA A 95 -2.01 6.64 1.88
CA ALA A 95 -1.45 6.60 0.55
C ALA A 95 -2.56 6.65 -0.50
N ALA A 96 -2.39 7.49 -1.52
CA ALA A 96 -3.28 7.46 -2.67
C ALA A 96 -3.13 6.12 -3.42
N PRO A 97 -4.18 5.60 -4.10
CA PRO A 97 -4.00 4.53 -5.07
C PRO A 97 -3.00 4.97 -6.16
N GLY A 98 -1.95 4.19 -6.43
CA GLY A 98 -0.85 4.62 -7.30
C GLY A 98 0.23 5.45 -6.58
N GLY A 99 0.06 5.73 -5.29
CA GLY A 99 0.99 6.49 -4.46
C GLY A 99 2.21 5.69 -4.03
N GLU A 100 3.25 6.42 -3.63
CA GLU A 100 4.46 5.85 -3.05
C GLU A 100 4.28 5.62 -1.55
N VAL A 101 4.67 4.44 -1.08
CA VAL A 101 4.81 4.12 0.34
C VAL A 101 6.28 3.80 0.61
N THR A 102 6.79 4.32 1.71
CA THR A 102 8.19 4.13 2.11
C THR A 102 8.28 3.34 3.40
N LEU A 103 9.01 2.22 3.36
CA LEU A 103 9.40 1.52 4.57
C LEU A 103 10.56 2.29 5.23
N ARG A 104 10.35 2.78 6.45
CA ARG A 104 11.32 3.55 7.22
C ARG A 104 12.01 2.71 8.29
N LEU A 105 13.22 3.13 8.67
CA LEU A 105 13.88 2.66 9.87
C LEU A 105 13.12 3.25 11.07
N SER A 106 12.73 2.44 12.04
CA SER A 106 12.09 2.98 13.24
C SER A 106 12.77 2.48 14.49
N GLN A 107 13.09 3.44 15.34
CA GLN A 107 13.73 3.27 16.63
C GLN A 107 12.73 3.60 17.75
N SER A 108 11.53 3.03 17.73
CA SER A 108 10.52 3.45 18.73
C SER A 108 10.74 2.84 20.12
N PHE A 109 11.49 1.73 20.28
CA PHE A 109 11.58 1.01 21.57
C PHE A 109 12.94 0.36 21.89
N GLY A 110 14.06 0.92 21.42
CA GLY A 110 15.41 0.39 21.74
C GLY A 110 15.79 -0.90 21.02
N TYR A 111 14.91 -1.41 20.16
CA TYR A 111 15.18 -2.49 19.22
C TYR A 111 14.99 -1.95 17.81
N SER A 112 16.08 -1.88 17.03
CA SER A 112 16.06 -1.43 15.63
C SER A 112 15.91 -2.64 14.72
N VAL A 113 15.04 -2.55 13.72
CA VAL A 113 14.69 -3.67 12.81
C VAL A 113 15.47 -3.60 11.50
N ALA A 114 15.98 -2.43 11.15
CA ALA A 114 17.12 -2.27 10.27
C ALA A 114 17.66 -0.88 10.54
N GLY A 115 18.91 -0.63 10.21
CA GLY A 115 19.53 0.67 10.43
C GLY A 115 20.93 0.54 10.97
N GLY A 116 21.83 1.21 10.26
CA GLY A 116 23.22 1.44 10.57
C GLY A 116 23.67 2.63 9.71
N ASP A 117 24.85 3.18 9.98
CA ASP A 117 25.35 4.38 9.31
C ASP A 117 25.38 4.29 7.76
N SER A 118 25.31 3.08 7.20
CA SER A 118 25.26 2.78 5.77
C SER A 118 23.89 3.00 5.11
N TYR A 119 22.79 3.15 5.86
CA TYR A 119 21.42 3.13 5.31
C TYR A 119 20.85 4.50 4.89
N GLY A 120 21.61 5.59 5.01
CA GLY A 120 21.18 6.91 4.52
C GLY A 120 20.00 7.53 5.32
N PRO A 121 19.20 8.43 4.72
CA PRO A 121 18.23 9.28 5.43
C PRO A 121 16.96 8.54 5.91
N ASP A 122 17.12 7.49 6.71
CA ASP A 122 16.06 6.76 7.42
C ASP A 122 15.07 5.98 6.53
N ARG A 123 15.51 5.50 5.36
CA ARG A 123 14.68 4.76 4.39
C ARG A 123 15.28 3.40 4.04
N LEU A 124 14.49 2.33 4.15
CA LEU A 124 14.88 0.99 3.67
C LEU A 124 14.53 0.76 2.21
N GLY A 125 13.40 1.31 1.78
CA GLY A 125 12.94 1.17 0.40
C GLY A 125 11.61 1.87 0.18
N SER A 126 11.31 2.14 -1.08
CA SER A 126 10.02 2.67 -1.50
C SER A 126 9.36 1.74 -2.49
N VAL A 127 8.03 1.70 -2.43
CA VAL A 127 7.19 0.92 -3.33
C VAL A 127 6.04 1.79 -3.80
N THR A 128 5.75 1.74 -5.09
CA THR A 128 4.53 2.34 -5.63
C THR A 128 3.41 1.32 -5.54
N LEU A 129 2.32 1.65 -4.84
CA LEU A 129 1.17 0.78 -4.73
C LEU A 129 0.44 0.76 -6.07
N GLU A 130 0.33 -0.39 -6.72
CA GLU A 130 -0.48 -0.52 -7.93
C GLU A 130 -1.93 -0.14 -7.63
N GLY A 131 -2.35 1.04 -8.11
CA GLY A 131 -3.74 1.46 -8.06
C GLY A 131 -4.54 0.70 -9.12
N ALA A 132 -5.77 0.30 -8.80
CA ALA A 132 -6.69 -0.15 -9.84
C ALA A 132 -6.79 0.98 -10.88
N ALA A 133 -6.45 0.69 -12.13
CA ALA A 133 -6.51 1.66 -13.22
C ALA A 133 -7.98 2.08 -13.42
N VAL A 134 -8.40 3.12 -12.70
CA VAL A 134 -9.66 3.79 -12.97
C VAL A 134 -9.46 4.49 -14.31
N PRO A 135 -10.24 4.14 -15.36
CA PRO A 135 -10.09 4.79 -16.64
C PRO A 135 -10.21 6.29 -16.43
N GLU A 136 -9.25 7.04 -16.96
CA GLU A 136 -9.27 8.49 -16.81
C GLU A 136 -10.54 9.06 -17.46
N PRO A 137 -11.01 10.26 -17.05
CA PRO A 137 -12.16 10.91 -17.68
C PRO A 137 -12.08 10.97 -19.21
N ALA A 138 -10.86 11.08 -19.77
CA ALA A 138 -10.61 11.02 -21.20
C ALA A 138 -10.88 9.63 -21.79
N SER A 139 -10.51 8.54 -21.11
CA SER A 139 -10.80 7.17 -21.52
C SER A 139 -12.32 6.91 -21.55
N TRP A 140 -13.06 7.38 -20.55
CA TRP A 140 -14.53 7.33 -20.56
C TRP A 140 -15.11 8.10 -21.73
N SER A 141 -14.58 9.29 -22.00
CA SER A 141 -15.03 10.13 -23.10
C SER A 141 -14.80 9.45 -24.45
N MET A 142 -13.62 8.87 -24.66
CA MET A 142 -13.28 8.14 -25.89
C MET A 142 -14.14 6.88 -26.07
N MET A 143 -14.43 6.16 -24.98
CA MET A 143 -15.33 5.02 -25.01
C MET A 143 -16.75 5.44 -25.42
N ILE A 144 -17.29 6.50 -24.79
CA ILE A 144 -18.63 7.04 -25.11
C ILE A 144 -18.68 7.53 -26.56
N LEU A 145 -17.68 8.29 -27.01
CA LEU A 145 -17.57 8.74 -28.40
C LEU A 145 -17.50 7.57 -29.38
N GLY A 146 -16.75 6.52 -29.05
CA GLY A 146 -16.69 5.29 -29.82
C GLY A 146 -18.05 4.61 -29.97
N PHE A 147 -18.80 4.48 -28.88
CA PHE A 147 -20.16 3.91 -28.90
C PHE A 147 -21.15 4.78 -29.68
N LEU A 148 -21.08 6.11 -29.54
CA LEU A 148 -21.92 7.03 -30.31
C LEU A 148 -21.60 6.95 -31.81
N GLY A 149 -20.31 6.89 -32.17
CA GLY A 149 -19.86 6.71 -33.56
C GLY A 149 -20.36 5.41 -34.17
N ALA A 150 -20.15 4.28 -33.48
CA ALA A 150 -20.63 2.97 -33.91
C ALA A 150 -22.17 2.90 -33.99
N GLY A 151 -22.87 3.52 -33.04
CA GLY A 151 -24.34 3.60 -33.07
C GLY A 151 -24.86 4.41 -34.24
N ALA A 152 -24.21 5.53 -34.57
CA ALA A 152 -24.58 6.38 -35.70
C ALA A 152 -24.39 5.69 -37.05
N THR A 153 -23.29 4.96 -37.23
CA THR A 153 -23.04 4.19 -38.47
C THR A 153 -24.05 3.07 -38.66
N LEU A 154 -24.32 2.28 -37.61
CA LEU A 154 -25.35 1.23 -37.63
C LEU A 154 -26.75 1.79 -37.92
N ARG A 155 -27.10 2.93 -37.31
CA ARG A 155 -28.38 3.59 -37.56
C ARG A 155 -28.50 4.09 -39.00
N SER A 156 -27.42 4.65 -39.56
CA SER A 156 -27.40 5.10 -40.95
C SER A 156 -27.49 3.92 -41.92
N ALA A 157 -26.84 2.79 -41.63
CA ALA A 157 -26.90 1.61 -42.48
C ALA A 157 -28.31 1.01 -42.54
N ARG A 158 -28.99 0.91 -41.38
CA ARG A 158 -30.39 0.43 -41.31
C ARG A 158 -31.37 1.30 -42.08
N ARG A 159 -31.18 2.62 -42.12
CA ARG A 159 -32.03 3.54 -42.90
C ARG A 159 -31.84 3.41 -44.41
N LYS A 160 -30.70 2.89 -44.85
CA LYS A 160 -30.38 2.68 -46.27
C LYS A 160 -30.70 1.26 -46.74
N ALA A 161 -31.15 0.37 -45.85
CA ALA A 161 -31.61 -0.95 -46.24
C ALA A 161 -32.90 -0.81 -47.08
N PRO A 162 -32.94 -1.31 -48.32
CA PRO A 162 -34.14 -1.26 -49.14
C PRO A 162 -35.24 -2.10 -48.47
N LEU A 163 -36.48 -1.60 -48.50
CA LEU A 163 -37.66 -2.40 -48.16
C LEU A 163 -37.67 -3.61 -49.11
N ALA A 164 -37.43 -4.81 -48.58
CA ALA A 164 -37.64 -6.04 -49.32
C ALA A 164 -39.15 -6.15 -49.61
N VAL A 165 -39.49 -6.00 -50.89
CA VAL A 165 -40.83 -6.29 -51.44
C VAL A 165 -40.85 -7.73 -51.90
#